data_AF-A0A529T311-F1
#
_entry.id   AF-A0A529T311-F1
#
_cell.length_a   1.000
_cell.length_b   1.000
_cell.length_c   1.000
_cell.angle_alpha   90.00
_cell.angle_beta   90.00
_cell.angle_gamma   90.00
#
_symmetry.space_group_name_H-M   'P 1'
#
loop_
_entity.id
_entity.type
_entity.pdbx_description
1 polymer ?
#
loop_
_entity_poly.entity_id
_entity_poly.type
_entity_poly.pdbx_seq_one_letter_code
_entity_poly.pdbx_strand_id
1 'polypeptide(L)'
;TGSLALELAPFNVLAKLVEPGYGPTTRFTANTGVNVQDLIPEAYADFARAVFGNLANPAMAGALTTREIDVAEGVWRAVNDTTGTLRFPAGADAVALAGAV
;
A
#
# COMPACT_ATOMS: atom_id res chain seq x y z
N THR A 1 -3.11 -8.06 10.60
CA THR A 1 -2.33 -7.63 11.79
C THR A 1 -3.16 -7.46 13.05
N GLY A 2 -4.45 -7.09 12.97
CA GLY A 2 -5.29 -6.86 14.18
C GLY A 2 -5.34 -8.02 15.17
N SER A 3 -5.66 -9.25 14.74
CA SER A 3 -5.71 -10.42 15.64
C SER A 3 -4.35 -10.69 16.28
N LEU A 4 -3.28 -10.69 15.48
CA LEU A 4 -1.91 -10.90 15.97
C LEU A 4 -1.47 -9.86 17.01
N ALA A 5 -1.88 -8.59 16.84
CA ALA A 5 -1.59 -7.55 17.82
C ALA A 5 -2.22 -7.85 19.19
N LEU A 6 -3.44 -8.40 19.21
CA LEU A 6 -4.11 -8.81 20.46
C LEU A 6 -3.44 -10.03 21.10
N GLU A 7 -3.04 -11.01 20.29
CA GLU A 7 -2.38 -12.23 20.76
C GLU A 7 -0.99 -11.96 21.38
N LEU A 8 -0.26 -10.98 20.85
CA LEU A 8 1.10 -10.64 21.27
C LEU A 8 1.17 -9.63 22.42
N ALA A 9 0.10 -8.86 22.66
CA ALA A 9 0.06 -7.82 23.71
C ALA A 9 0.43 -8.33 25.13
N PRO A 10 -0.01 -9.52 25.59
CA PRO A 10 0.38 -10.05 26.91
C PRO A 10 1.89 -10.29 27.06
N PHE A 11 2.62 -10.42 25.96
CA PHE A 11 4.07 -10.63 25.94
C PHE A 11 4.86 -9.33 25.76
N ASN A 12 4.19 -8.17 25.79
CA ASN A 12 4.80 -6.87 25.51
C ASN A 12 5.45 -6.80 24.12
N VAL A 13 4.88 -7.52 23.15
CA VAL A 13 5.28 -7.48 21.74
C VAL A 13 4.19 -6.76 20.95
N LEU A 14 4.58 -5.73 20.20
CA LEU A 14 3.67 -4.90 19.40
C LEU A 14 3.70 -5.33 17.93
N ALA A 15 2.53 -5.47 17.33
CA ALA A 15 2.37 -5.65 15.89
C ALA A 15 1.55 -4.50 15.31
N LYS A 16 2.12 -3.78 14.34
CA LYS A 16 1.51 -2.63 13.66
C LYS A 16 1.58 -2.82 12.15
N LEU A 17 0.69 -2.19 11.41
CA LEU A 17 0.61 -2.30 9.95
C LEU A 17 0.97 -0.95 9.31
N VAL A 18 2.01 -0.96 8.48
CA VAL A 18 2.32 0.13 7.54
C VAL A 18 1.68 -0.23 6.21
N GLU A 19 0.88 0.67 5.64
CA GLU A 19 0.06 0.43 4.44
C GLU A 19 0.53 1.36 3.31
N PRO A 20 1.50 0.93 2.47
CA PRO A 20 1.95 1.70 1.31
C PRO A 20 0.86 1.79 0.23
N GLY A 21 0.89 2.88 -0.52
CA GLY A 21 0.12 3.04 -1.76
C GLY A 21 0.87 2.53 -2.99
N TYR A 22 0.54 3.11 -4.15
CA TYR A 22 1.17 2.81 -5.43
C TYR A 22 2.56 3.45 -5.52
N GLY A 23 3.60 2.60 -5.54
CA GLY A 23 5.01 3.00 -5.60
C GLY A 23 5.69 2.73 -6.94
N PRO A 24 5.44 3.53 -8.00
CA PRO A 24 5.97 3.29 -9.34
C PRO A 24 7.49 3.48 -9.48
N THR A 25 8.14 4.12 -8.50
CA THR A 25 9.60 4.29 -8.47
C THR A 25 10.33 3.01 -8.05
N THR A 26 9.62 2.08 -7.43
CA THR A 26 10.16 0.78 -7.02
C THR A 26 10.17 -0.21 -8.17
N ARG A 27 10.92 -1.31 -8.02
CA ARG A 27 10.87 -2.45 -8.94
C ARG A 27 9.81 -3.49 -8.56
N PHE A 28 8.86 -3.17 -7.68
CA PHE A 28 7.92 -4.17 -7.15
C PHE A 28 7.16 -4.92 -8.25
N THR A 29 6.52 -4.18 -9.16
CA THR A 29 5.80 -4.78 -10.30
C THR A 29 6.73 -5.46 -11.28
N ALA A 30 7.95 -4.95 -11.49
CA ALA A 30 8.93 -5.59 -12.36
C ALA A 30 9.50 -6.90 -11.80
N ASN A 31 9.38 -7.11 -10.48
CA ASN A 31 9.91 -8.29 -9.78
C ASN A 31 8.90 -9.44 -9.67
N THR A 32 7.67 -9.29 -10.19
CA THR A 32 6.64 -10.34 -10.11
C THR A 32 7.02 -11.62 -10.87
N GLY A 33 7.98 -11.56 -11.79
CA GLY A 33 8.44 -12.71 -12.58
C GLY A 33 7.41 -13.21 -13.61
N VAL A 34 6.22 -12.61 -13.64
CA VAL A 34 5.13 -12.89 -14.57
C VAL A 34 4.56 -11.57 -15.07
N ASN A 35 4.23 -11.51 -16.35
CA ASN A 35 3.53 -10.36 -16.90
C ASN A 35 2.07 -10.40 -16.43
N VAL A 36 1.66 -9.38 -15.69
CA VAL A 36 0.30 -9.28 -15.13
C VAL A 36 -0.76 -9.37 -16.22
N GLN A 37 -0.46 -8.90 -17.44
CA GLN A 37 -1.40 -8.97 -18.56
C GLN A 37 -1.72 -10.42 -18.96
N ASP A 38 -0.78 -11.35 -18.78
CA ASP A 38 -0.97 -12.77 -19.10
C ASP A 38 -1.82 -13.50 -18.04
N LEU A 39 -2.05 -12.87 -16.88
CA LEU A 39 -2.85 -13.42 -15.79
C LEU A 39 -4.33 -13.01 -15.86
N ILE A 40 -4.70 -12.13 -16.79
CA ILE A 40 -6.06 -11.58 -16.89
C ILE A 40 -6.90 -12.50 -17.79
N PRO A 41 -7.96 -13.14 -17.27
CA PRO A 41 -8.87 -13.89 -18.13
C PRO A 41 -9.61 -12.95 -19.09
N GLU A 42 -9.84 -13.41 -20.33
CA GLU A 42 -10.51 -12.62 -21.39
C GLU A 42 -11.83 -11.98 -20.92
N ALA A 43 -12.62 -12.72 -20.14
CA ALA A 43 -13.90 -12.24 -19.60
C ALA A 43 -13.78 -10.99 -18.69
N TYR A 44 -12.58 -10.70 -18.19
CA TYR A 44 -12.28 -9.55 -17.34
C TYR A 44 -11.41 -8.50 -18.04
N ALA A 45 -11.10 -8.67 -19.32
CA ALA A 45 -10.17 -7.80 -20.04
C ALA A 45 -10.58 -6.33 -20.03
N ASP A 46 -11.87 -6.02 -20.22
CA ASP A 46 -12.38 -4.64 -20.18
C ASP A 46 -12.25 -4.01 -18.80
N PHE A 47 -12.59 -4.76 -17.75
CA PHE A 47 -12.47 -4.29 -16.38
C PHE A 47 -11.01 -4.03 -16.02
N ALA A 48 -10.11 -4.97 -16.34
CA ALA A 48 -8.70 -4.82 -16.08
C ALA A 48 -8.08 -3.67 -16.88
N ARG A 49 -8.47 -3.47 -18.14
CA ARG A 49 -8.06 -2.30 -18.94
C ARG A 49 -8.48 -0.99 -18.29
N ALA A 50 -9.69 -0.90 -17.74
CA ALA A 50 -10.13 0.30 -17.05
C ALA A 50 -9.28 0.59 -15.79
N VAL A 51 -9.01 -0.44 -14.98
CA VAL A 51 -8.21 -0.31 -13.75
C VAL A 51 -6.75 0.02 -14.06
N PHE A 52 -6.08 -0.76 -14.91
CA PHE A 52 -4.68 -0.56 -15.26
C PHE A 52 -4.46 0.68 -16.14
N GLY A 53 -5.42 1.02 -17.00
CA GLY A 53 -5.39 2.26 -17.77
C GLY A 53 -5.35 3.50 -16.89
N ASN A 54 -6.08 3.49 -15.77
CA ASN A 54 -6.05 4.58 -14.80
C ASN A 54 -4.70 4.65 -14.05
N LEU A 55 -4.07 3.51 -13.73
CA LEU A 55 -2.75 3.45 -13.10
C LEU A 55 -1.61 3.86 -14.05
N ALA A 56 -1.74 3.56 -15.33
CA ALA A 56 -0.76 3.87 -16.38
C ALA A 56 -0.89 5.30 -16.91
N ASN A 57 -2.02 5.97 -16.64
CA ASN A 57 -2.24 7.36 -17.04
C ASN A 57 -1.65 8.30 -15.98
N PRO A 58 -0.55 9.04 -16.26
CA PRO A 58 0.09 9.93 -15.30
C PRO A 58 -0.82 11.07 -14.80
N ALA A 59 -1.88 11.40 -15.56
CA ALA A 59 -2.87 12.40 -15.19
C ALA A 59 -4.00 11.85 -14.27
N MET A 60 -4.19 10.53 -14.21
CA MET A 60 -5.21 9.85 -13.38
C MET A 60 -4.61 9.08 -12.19
N ALA A 61 -3.35 8.63 -12.28
CA ALA A 61 -2.49 8.36 -11.13
C ALA A 61 -2.14 9.70 -10.46
N GLY A 62 -3.16 10.43 -10.03
CA GLY A 62 -3.13 11.88 -9.88
C GLY A 62 -2.16 12.31 -8.81
N ALA A 63 -1.00 12.87 -9.22
CA ALA A 63 0.01 13.61 -8.45
C ALA A 63 0.60 12.94 -7.18
N LEU A 64 -0.15 12.10 -6.51
CA LEU A 64 0.12 11.46 -5.25
C LEU A 64 0.47 10.02 -5.57
N THR A 65 1.72 9.68 -5.31
CA THR A 65 2.23 8.31 -5.35
C THR A 65 3.02 8.09 -4.08
N THR A 66 3.23 6.84 -3.74
CA THR A 66 4.07 6.47 -2.62
C THR A 66 5.52 6.40 -3.10
N ARG A 67 6.43 7.07 -2.40
CA ARG A 67 7.87 6.88 -2.56
C ARG A 67 8.40 6.01 -1.42
N GLU A 68 9.58 5.45 -1.62
CA GLU A 68 10.26 4.59 -0.67
C GLU A 68 10.48 5.30 0.67
N ILE A 69 10.80 6.60 0.63
CA ILE A 69 11.01 7.42 1.82
C ILE A 69 9.73 7.59 2.65
N ASP A 70 8.56 7.63 2.01
CA ASP A 70 7.28 7.79 2.70
C ASP A 70 6.97 6.52 3.52
N VAL A 71 7.34 5.34 2.99
CA VAL A 71 7.23 4.05 3.70
C VAL A 71 8.23 3.97 4.85
N ALA A 72 9.48 4.39 4.62
CA ALA A 72 10.50 4.42 5.67
C ALA A 72 10.08 5.33 6.84
N GLU A 73 9.50 6.49 6.54
CA GLU A 73 8.93 7.38 7.54
C GLU A 73 7.72 6.77 8.25
N GLY A 74 6.83 6.10 7.52
CA GLY A 74 5.71 5.35 8.09
C GLY A 74 6.14 4.29 9.11
N VAL A 75 7.20 3.53 8.79
CA VAL A 75 7.82 2.57 9.73
C VAL A 75 8.39 3.28 10.95
N TRP A 76 9.14 4.36 10.76
CA TRP A 76 9.71 5.12 11.88
C TRP A 76 8.62 5.66 12.83
N ARG A 77 7.53 6.21 12.28
CA ARG A 77 6.36 6.66 13.05
C ARG A 77 5.68 5.50 13.78
N ALA A 78 5.47 4.36 13.11
CA ALA A 78 4.82 3.21 13.72
C ALA A 78 5.59 2.66 14.93
N VAL A 79 6.92 2.58 14.82
CA VAL A 79 7.79 2.09 15.91
C VAL A 79 7.80 3.04 17.11
N ASN A 80 7.77 4.36 16.88
CA ASN A 80 7.82 5.36 17.95
C ASN A 80 6.44 5.73 18.51
N ASP A 81 5.36 5.26 17.89
CA ASP A 81 4.02 5.55 18.36
C ASP A 81 3.69 4.80 19.67
N THR A 82 3.26 5.57 20.67
CA THR A 82 2.80 5.07 21.98
C THR A 82 1.30 5.19 22.17
N THR A 83 0.56 5.71 21.17
CA THR A 83 -0.89 5.95 21.27
C THR A 83 -1.74 4.70 21.08
N GLY A 84 -1.12 3.59 20.65
CA GLY A 84 -1.82 2.35 20.32
C GLY A 84 -2.41 2.34 18.90
N THR A 85 -1.97 3.28 18.05
CA THR A 85 -2.39 3.30 16.65
C THR A 85 -1.91 2.01 15.97
N LEU A 86 -2.83 1.32 15.30
CA LEU A 86 -2.56 0.02 14.66
C LEU A 86 -2.14 0.15 13.19
N ARG A 87 -2.63 1.18 12.49
CA ARG A 87 -2.51 1.35 11.04
C ARG A 87 -1.85 2.68 10.68
N PHE A 88 -0.87 2.62 9.80
CA PHE A 88 -0.07 3.75 9.35
C PHE A 88 -0.05 3.78 7.81
N PRO A 89 -0.99 4.48 7.16
CA PRO A 89 -0.92 4.69 5.72
C PRO A 89 0.35 5.47 5.37
N ALA A 90 1.06 5.03 4.34
CA ALA A 90 2.34 5.58 3.93
C ALA A 90 2.33 5.96 2.45
N GLY A 91 2.70 7.20 2.17
CA GLY A 91 2.56 7.82 0.83
C GLY A 91 1.28 8.64 0.71
N ALA A 92 1.33 9.66 -0.14
CA ALA A 92 0.26 10.65 -0.20
C ALA A 92 -1.06 10.08 -0.72
N ASP A 93 -1.00 9.09 -1.60
CA ASP A 93 -2.15 8.35 -2.12
C ASP A 93 -2.77 7.43 -1.05
N ALA A 94 -1.96 6.70 -0.29
CA ALA A 94 -2.45 5.86 0.80
C ALA A 94 -3.10 6.69 1.91
N VAL A 95 -2.51 7.84 2.27
CA VAL A 95 -3.07 8.76 3.25
C VAL A 95 -4.38 9.37 2.75
N ALA A 96 -4.44 9.79 1.49
CA ALA A 96 -5.66 10.31 0.89
C ALA A 96 -6.77 9.26 0.89
N LEU A 97 -6.46 8.01 0.55
CA LEU A 97 -7.42 6.91 0.58
C LEU A 97 -7.91 6.60 2.00
N ALA A 98 -7.01 6.54 2.98
CA ALA A 98 -7.35 6.28 4.37
C ALA A 98 -8.25 7.36 5.00
N GLY A 99 -8.18 8.60 4.51
CA GLY A 99 -9.05 9.70 4.94
C GLY A 99 -10.37 9.82 4.16
N ALA A 100 -10.54 9.06 3.09
CA ALA A 100 -11.74 9.07 2.24
C ALA A 100 -12.82 8.06 2.67
N VAL A 101 -12.54 7.26 3.71
CA VAL A 101 -13.43 6.22 4.28
C VAL A 101 -14.06 6.67 5.59
#